data_AF-A0A840BLQ8-F1
#
_entry.id   AF-A0A840BLQ8-F1
#
_cell.length_a   1.000
_cell.length_b   1.000
_cell.length_c   1.000
_cell.angle_alpha   90.00
_cell.angle_beta   90.00
_cell.angle_gamma   90.00
#
_symmetry.space_group_name_H-M   'P 1'
#
loop_
_entity.id
_entity.type
_entity.pdbx_description
1 polymer ?
#
loop_
_entity_poly.entity_id
_entity_poly.type
_entity_poly.pdbx_seq_one_letter_code
_entity_poly.pdbx_strand_id
1 'polypeptide(L)'
;MLRPHKSAVLRIASVGALLLISFGARASMLSPEMEDKVANFLAWFILIALPPGGIALFWLVHILPEKVAHKKHHPQTEGITTLCLLSLVFGGLLWPIAWLWAYTKPIGYKMAYGTDKHDDYYLEHGEKLVAVSDDEVVRKDIAHLKEELDQMAKTRKLSPELEAIRAQLSARSQGGAA
;
A
#
# COMPACT_ATOMS: atom_id res chain seq x y z
N MET A 1 -25.73 -16.97 51.25
CA MET A 1 -24.89 -17.52 50.17
C MET A 1 -23.93 -16.44 49.69
N LEU A 2 -22.66 -16.46 50.08
CA LEU A 2 -21.62 -15.54 49.61
C LEU A 2 -20.32 -16.34 49.40
N ARG A 3 -19.91 -16.54 48.16
CA ARG A 3 -18.62 -17.17 47.80
C ARG A 3 -17.61 -16.06 47.48
N PRO A 4 -16.50 -15.90 48.22
CA PRO A 4 -15.49 -14.91 47.89
C PRO A 4 -14.51 -15.41 46.82
N HIS A 5 -14.35 -14.60 45.77
CA HIS A 5 -13.09 -14.02 45.33
C HIS A 5 -11.88 -14.95 45.06
N LYS A 6 -12.05 -16.03 44.29
CA LYS A 6 -10.90 -16.83 43.78
C LYS A 6 -10.28 -16.30 42.47
N SER A 7 -10.93 -15.34 41.80
CA SER A 7 -10.50 -14.82 40.48
C SER A 7 -9.51 -13.66 40.53
N ALA A 8 -9.42 -12.91 41.63
CA ALA A 8 -8.47 -11.80 41.72
C ALA A 8 -7.06 -12.23 42.14
N VAL A 9 -6.94 -13.30 42.93
CA VAL A 9 -5.64 -13.85 43.36
C VAL A 9 -4.84 -14.35 42.14
N LEU A 10 -5.52 -14.87 41.12
CA LEU A 10 -4.89 -15.38 39.89
C LEU A 10 -4.39 -14.27 38.95
N ARG A 11 -4.98 -13.07 39.00
CA ARG A 11 -4.55 -11.91 38.20
C ARG A 11 -3.38 -11.15 38.83
N ILE A 12 -3.27 -11.17 40.16
CA ILE A 12 -2.14 -10.55 40.88
C ILE A 12 -0.88 -11.41 40.75
N ALA A 13 -1.01 -12.73 40.74
CA ALA A 13 0.12 -13.65 40.54
C ALA A 13 0.78 -13.54 39.15
N SER A 14 0.01 -13.17 38.12
CA SER A 14 0.52 -13.05 36.74
C SER A 14 1.29 -11.75 36.47
N VAL A 15 0.94 -10.64 37.14
CA VAL A 15 1.71 -9.38 37.08
C VAL A 15 2.99 -9.48 37.92
N GLY A 16 2.93 -10.14 39.09
CA GLY A 16 4.10 -10.39 39.92
C GLY A 16 5.16 -11.26 39.24
N ALA A 17 4.75 -12.26 38.44
CA ALA A 17 5.67 -13.12 37.71
C ALA A 17 6.39 -12.39 36.55
N LEU A 18 5.76 -11.40 35.90
CA LEU A 18 6.42 -10.61 34.84
C LEU A 18 7.46 -9.62 35.41
N LEU A 19 7.22 -9.08 36.62
CA LEU A 19 8.17 -8.21 37.31
C LEU A 19 9.41 -8.97 37.84
N LEU A 20 9.28 -10.27 38.12
CA LEU A 20 10.38 -11.12 38.56
C LEU A 20 11.31 -11.58 37.43
N ILE A 21 10.87 -11.54 36.17
CA ILE A 21 11.72 -11.85 35.00
C ILE A 21 12.77 -10.74 34.78
N SER A 22 12.53 -9.52 35.26
CA SER A 22 13.48 -8.40 35.17
C SER A 22 14.64 -8.49 36.17
N PHE A 23 14.59 -9.40 37.14
CA PHE A 23 15.63 -9.51 38.19
C PHE A 23 16.82 -10.40 37.82
N GLY A 24 16.81 -10.98 36.61
CA GLY A 24 17.85 -11.85 36.10
C GLY A 24 18.80 -11.14 35.12
N ALA A 25 19.38 -9.99 35.51
CA ALA A 25 20.58 -9.50 34.83
C ALA A 25 21.71 -10.50 35.10
N ARG A 26 21.84 -11.50 34.22
CA ARG A 26 23.00 -12.39 34.22
C ARG A 26 24.20 -11.52 33.89
N ALA A 27 25.16 -11.43 34.81
CA ALA A 27 26.44 -10.78 34.58
C ALA A 27 27.00 -11.21 33.22
N SER A 28 27.33 -10.24 32.39
CA SER A 28 27.79 -10.45 31.02
C SER A 28 28.99 -11.40 31.00
N MET A 29 29.06 -12.27 29.98
CA MET A 29 30.26 -13.10 29.73
C MET A 29 31.42 -12.30 29.11
N LEU A 30 31.24 -11.00 28.91
CA LEU A 30 32.26 -10.06 28.44
C LEU A 30 33.10 -9.54 29.61
N SER A 31 34.34 -9.13 29.34
CA SER A 31 35.15 -8.44 30.34
C SER A 31 34.50 -7.11 30.74
N PRO A 32 34.65 -6.65 31.99
CA PRO A 32 34.05 -5.39 32.46
C PRO A 32 34.35 -4.19 31.55
N GLU A 33 35.58 -4.09 31.05
CA GLU A 33 35.97 -3.00 30.14
C GLU A 33 35.27 -3.06 28.77
N MET A 34 34.93 -4.27 28.30
CA MET A 34 34.18 -4.44 27.05
C MET A 34 32.70 -4.15 27.25
N GLU A 35 32.15 -4.48 28.42
CA GLU A 35 30.78 -4.12 28.80
C GLU A 35 30.59 -2.60 28.78
N ASP A 36 31.47 -1.84 29.45
CA ASP A 36 31.37 -0.38 29.51
C ASP A 36 31.45 0.27 28.12
N LYS A 37 32.36 -0.21 27.27
CA LYS A 37 32.51 0.31 25.89
C LYS A 37 31.29 0.03 25.03
N VAL A 38 30.76 -1.19 25.06
CA VAL A 38 29.58 -1.57 24.28
C VAL A 38 28.35 -0.83 24.78
N ALA A 39 28.17 -0.72 26.10
CA ALA A 39 27.05 0.01 26.70
C ALA A 39 27.07 1.50 26.30
N ASN A 40 28.24 2.15 26.38
CA ASN A 40 28.38 3.55 25.98
C ASN A 40 28.11 3.75 24.48
N PHE A 41 28.65 2.88 23.61
CA PHE A 41 28.37 2.94 22.18
C PHE A 41 26.88 2.74 21.88
N LEU A 42 26.26 1.72 22.48
CA LEU A 42 24.85 1.40 22.25
C LEU A 42 23.94 2.52 22.76
N ALA A 43 24.27 3.14 23.90
CA ALA A 43 23.54 4.30 24.42
C ALA A 43 23.54 5.46 23.41
N TRP A 44 24.71 5.86 22.89
CA TRP A 44 24.80 6.91 21.88
C TRP A 44 24.10 6.51 20.57
N PHE A 45 24.23 5.26 20.14
CA PHE A 45 23.57 4.75 18.94
C PHE A 45 22.04 4.78 19.08
N ILE A 46 21.50 4.28 20.19
CA ILE A 46 20.06 4.26 20.45
C ILE A 46 19.50 5.67 20.61
N LEU A 47 20.23 6.59 21.22
CA LEU A 47 19.75 7.96 21.42
C LEU A 47 19.84 8.82 20.15
N ILE A 48 20.84 8.59 19.30
CA ILE A 48 21.12 9.46 18.14
C ILE A 48 20.75 8.82 16.81
N ALA A 49 21.14 7.57 16.57
CA ALA A 49 20.98 6.93 15.26
C ALA A 49 19.62 6.20 15.12
N LEU A 50 19.13 5.59 16.20
CA LEU A 50 17.88 4.83 16.17
C LEU A 50 16.64 5.70 15.89
N PRO A 51 16.46 6.92 16.46
CA PRO A 51 15.29 7.74 16.18
C PRO A 51 15.17 8.17 14.71
N PRO A 52 16.20 8.76 14.05
CA PRO A 52 16.09 9.09 12.63
C PRO A 52 15.97 7.84 11.75
N GLY A 53 16.66 6.74 12.10
CA GLY A 53 16.51 5.46 11.39
C GLY A 53 15.09 4.90 11.48
N GLY A 54 14.49 4.96 12.66
CA GLY A 54 13.11 4.56 12.90
C GLY A 54 12.11 5.41 12.12
N ILE A 55 12.27 6.74 12.13
CA ILE A 55 11.42 7.65 11.35
C ILE A 55 11.56 7.39 9.84
N ALA A 56 12.79 7.19 9.34
CA ALA A 56 13.03 6.90 7.94
C ALA A 56 12.38 5.59 7.49
N LEU A 57 12.55 4.51 8.27
CA LEU A 57 11.93 3.22 8.00
C LEU A 57 10.40 3.33 8.06
N PHE A 58 9.89 3.99 9.08
CA PHE A 58 8.45 4.22 9.27
C PHE A 58 7.84 4.94 8.07
N TRP A 59 8.48 6.02 7.61
CA TRP A 59 8.01 6.80 6.48
C TRP A 59 8.07 6.01 5.17
N LEU A 60 9.16 5.26 4.95
CA LEU A 60 9.31 4.36 3.80
C LEU A 60 8.18 3.33 3.73
N VAL A 61 7.89 2.66 4.85
CA VAL A 61 6.85 1.63 4.92
C VAL A 61 5.45 2.19 4.71
N HIS A 62 5.19 3.42 5.19
CA HIS A 62 3.88 4.08 5.04
C HIS A 62 3.62 4.64 3.64
N ILE A 63 4.63 5.10 2.90
CA ILE A 63 4.42 5.67 1.55
C ILE A 63 4.34 4.60 0.44
N LEU A 64 4.83 3.39 0.70
CA LEU A 64 4.86 2.32 -0.29
C LEU A 64 3.47 1.85 -0.77
N PRO A 65 2.45 1.64 0.09
CA PRO A 65 1.11 1.25 -0.35
C PRO A 65 0.49 2.20 -1.37
N GLU A 66 0.63 3.50 -1.14
CA GLU A 66 0.17 4.55 -2.05
C GLU A 66 0.89 4.43 -3.41
N LYS A 67 2.22 4.33 -3.41
CA LYS A 67 3.00 4.17 -4.65
C LYS A 67 2.61 2.90 -5.41
N VAL A 68 2.34 1.80 -4.70
CA VAL A 68 1.87 0.54 -5.30
C VAL A 68 0.48 0.70 -5.91
N ALA A 69 -0.43 1.40 -5.22
CA ALA A 69 -1.78 1.66 -5.71
C ALA A 69 -1.78 2.53 -6.98
N HIS A 70 -0.98 3.61 -6.99
CA HIS A 70 -0.78 4.45 -8.18
C HIS A 70 -0.21 3.65 -9.36
N LYS A 71 0.85 2.88 -9.13
CA LYS A 71 1.47 2.05 -10.19
C LYS A 71 0.51 1.01 -10.78
N LYS A 72 -0.43 0.51 -9.97
CA LYS A 72 -1.45 -0.45 -10.42
C LYS A 72 -2.70 0.21 -10.99
N HIS A 73 -2.79 1.54 -10.98
CA HIS A 73 -4.01 2.29 -11.31
C HIS A 73 -5.22 1.81 -10.50
N HIS A 74 -5.02 1.53 -9.21
CA HIS A 74 -6.06 1.01 -8.34
C HIS A 74 -7.23 2.02 -8.23
N PRO A 75 -8.50 1.60 -8.39
CA PRO A 75 -9.65 2.51 -8.39
C PRO A 75 -9.85 3.24 -7.06
N GLN A 76 -9.22 2.78 -5.98
CA GLN A 76 -9.33 3.35 -4.62
C GLN A 76 -7.99 3.90 -4.10
N THR A 77 -7.16 4.45 -4.99
CA THR A 77 -5.83 4.97 -4.62
C THR A 77 -5.90 6.09 -3.57
N GLU A 78 -6.85 7.01 -3.71
CA GLU A 78 -7.07 8.08 -2.72
C GLU A 78 -7.52 7.53 -1.35
N GLY A 79 -8.31 6.44 -1.36
CA GLY A 79 -8.74 5.76 -0.15
C GLY A 79 -7.55 5.13 0.60
N ILE A 80 -6.64 4.48 -0.12
CA ILE A 80 -5.40 3.90 0.46
C ILE A 80 -4.52 5.02 1.02
N THR A 81 -4.39 6.14 0.31
CA THR A 81 -3.63 7.31 0.76
C THR A 81 -4.21 7.89 2.05
N THR A 82 -5.54 8.06 2.10
CA THR A 82 -6.26 8.52 3.29
C THR A 82 -6.06 7.56 4.44
N LEU A 83 -6.09 6.25 4.21
CA LEU A 83 -5.83 5.23 5.23
C LEU A 83 -4.39 5.32 5.77
N CYS A 84 -3.40 5.59 4.93
CA CYS A 84 -2.03 5.84 5.37
C CYS A 84 -1.90 7.10 6.22
N LEU A 85 -2.55 8.21 5.82
CA LEU A 85 -2.57 9.44 6.62
C LEU A 85 -3.31 9.22 7.95
N LEU A 86 -4.42 8.48 7.93
CA LEU A 86 -5.17 8.12 9.12
C LEU A 86 -4.36 7.21 10.04
N SER A 87 -3.55 6.29 9.48
CA SER A 87 -2.60 5.47 10.25
C SER A 87 -1.72 6.35 11.13
N LEU A 88 -1.19 7.46 10.61
CA LEU A 88 -0.35 8.40 11.38
C LEU A 88 -1.08 8.94 12.62
N VAL A 89 -2.37 9.26 12.49
CA VAL A 89 -3.21 9.72 13.60
C VAL A 89 -3.38 8.61 14.66
N PHE A 90 -3.46 7.35 14.23
CA PHE A 90 -3.54 6.18 15.11
C PHE A 90 -2.17 5.62 15.54
N GLY A 91 -1.12 6.45 15.56
CA GLY A 91 0.22 6.03 16.00
C GLY A 91 0.93 5.09 15.02
N GLY A 92 0.48 5.06 13.77
CA GLY A 92 1.06 4.28 12.70
C GLY A 92 0.71 2.80 12.74
N LEU A 93 -0.44 2.41 13.30
CA LEU A 93 -0.83 1.00 13.47
C LEU A 93 -1.60 0.42 12.26
N LEU A 94 -2.24 1.25 11.44
CA LEU A 94 -3.14 0.80 10.35
C LEU A 94 -2.41 0.44 9.05
N TRP A 95 -1.10 0.66 8.97
CA TRP A 95 -0.31 0.40 7.76
C TRP A 95 -0.41 -1.04 7.20
N PRO A 96 -0.56 -2.13 7.99
CA PRO A 96 -0.66 -3.47 7.41
C PRO A 96 -1.96 -3.64 6.61
N ILE A 97 -3.01 -2.91 7.01
CA ILE A 97 -4.30 -2.90 6.31
C ILE A 97 -4.16 -2.15 4.99
N ALA A 98 -3.46 -1.01 4.97
CA ALA A 98 -3.17 -0.27 3.74
C ALA A 98 -2.35 -1.12 2.75
N TRP A 99 -1.35 -1.86 3.26
CA TRP A 99 -0.59 -2.83 2.48
C TRP A 99 -1.50 -3.92 1.92
N LEU A 100 -2.27 -4.61 2.76
CA LEU A 100 -3.17 -5.66 2.31
C LEU A 100 -4.08 -5.15 1.18
N TRP A 101 -4.70 -3.99 1.38
CA TRP A 101 -5.64 -3.40 0.43
C TRP A 101 -4.97 -3.02 -0.90
N ALA A 102 -3.78 -2.43 -0.87
CA ALA A 102 -3.00 -2.11 -2.09
C ALA A 102 -2.58 -3.36 -2.91
N TYR A 103 -2.58 -4.55 -2.29
CA TYR A 103 -2.28 -5.81 -2.96
C TYR A 103 -3.52 -6.63 -3.34
N THR A 104 -4.68 -6.36 -2.75
CA THR A 104 -5.93 -7.00 -3.17
C THR A 104 -6.40 -6.50 -4.54
N LYS A 105 -7.04 -7.39 -5.31
CA LYS A 105 -7.69 -7.01 -6.58
C LYS A 105 -9.12 -6.50 -6.32
N PRO A 106 -9.55 -5.39 -6.94
CA PRO A 106 -10.87 -4.80 -6.71
C PRO A 106 -11.97 -5.57 -7.46
N ILE A 107 -12.24 -6.80 -7.04
CA ILE A 107 -13.19 -7.70 -7.72
C ILE A 107 -14.61 -7.13 -7.84
N GLY A 108 -15.08 -6.42 -6.81
CA GLY A 108 -16.40 -5.78 -6.82
C GLY A 108 -16.48 -4.65 -7.83
N TYR A 109 -15.42 -3.84 -7.93
CA TYR A 109 -15.31 -2.78 -8.94
C TYR A 109 -15.28 -3.39 -10.34
N LYS A 110 -14.50 -4.46 -10.55
CA LYS A 110 -14.47 -5.19 -11.82
C LYS A 110 -15.82 -5.77 -12.23
N MET A 111 -16.58 -6.32 -11.29
CA MET A 111 -17.92 -6.83 -11.59
C MET A 111 -18.90 -5.73 -11.99
N ALA A 112 -18.80 -4.54 -11.39
CA ALA A 112 -19.70 -3.42 -11.66
C ALA A 112 -19.31 -2.61 -12.91
N TYR A 113 -18.00 -2.45 -13.16
CA TYR A 113 -17.48 -1.54 -14.18
C TYR A 113 -16.74 -2.23 -15.33
N GLY A 114 -16.54 -3.55 -15.25
CA GLY A 114 -15.86 -4.35 -16.28
C GLY A 114 -14.33 -4.25 -16.26
N THR A 115 -13.77 -3.36 -15.46
CA THR A 115 -12.33 -3.09 -15.34
C THR A 115 -11.88 -3.09 -13.89
N ASP A 116 -10.61 -3.44 -13.64
CA ASP A 116 -9.96 -3.31 -12.32
C ASP A 116 -9.10 -2.06 -12.19
N LYS A 117 -9.11 -1.17 -13.20
CA LYS A 117 -8.37 0.09 -13.22
C LYS A 117 -9.33 1.28 -13.16
N HIS A 118 -8.83 2.41 -12.66
CA HIS A 118 -9.57 3.68 -12.70
C HIS A 118 -9.70 4.21 -14.14
N ASP A 119 -10.74 5.00 -14.43
CA ASP A 119 -11.00 5.56 -15.76
C ASP A 119 -9.83 6.43 -16.27
N ASP A 120 -9.12 7.12 -15.37
CA ASP A 120 -7.95 7.95 -15.72
C ASP A 120 -6.84 7.16 -16.44
N TYR A 121 -6.70 5.85 -16.13
CA TYR A 121 -5.75 5.00 -16.83
C TYR A 121 -6.04 4.96 -18.33
N TYR A 122 -7.31 4.81 -18.70
CA TYR A 122 -7.76 4.68 -20.08
C TYR A 122 -7.69 6.02 -20.82
N LEU A 123 -8.00 7.11 -20.12
CA LEU A 123 -7.87 8.46 -20.66
C LEU A 123 -6.40 8.77 -20.97
N GLU A 124 -5.52 8.62 -19.96
CA GLU A 124 -4.09 8.94 -20.11
C GLU A 124 -3.40 8.03 -21.15
N HIS A 125 -3.66 6.71 -21.13
CA HIS A 125 -3.11 5.82 -22.15
C HIS A 125 -3.69 6.09 -23.54
N GLY A 126 -4.99 6.36 -23.64
CA GLY A 126 -5.65 6.65 -24.90
C GLY A 126 -5.09 7.91 -25.54
N GLU A 127 -4.96 9.00 -24.79
CA GLU A 127 -4.37 10.25 -25.25
C GLU A 127 -2.92 10.07 -25.72
N LYS A 128 -2.11 9.34 -24.94
CA LYS A 128 -0.72 9.03 -25.33
C LYS A 128 -0.68 8.26 -26.64
N LEU A 129 -1.48 7.21 -26.77
CA LEU A 129 -1.52 6.41 -27.99
C LEU A 129 -2.05 7.19 -29.20
N VAL A 130 -2.91 8.20 -28.99
CA VAL A 130 -3.39 9.12 -30.04
C VAL A 130 -2.33 10.16 -30.41
N ALA A 131 -1.43 10.56 -29.51
CA ALA A 131 -0.42 11.58 -29.76
C ALA A 131 0.91 11.03 -30.32
N VAL A 132 1.27 9.78 -30.03
CA VAL A 132 2.54 9.16 -30.47
C VAL A 132 2.53 8.89 -31.98
N SER A 133 3.69 8.81 -32.64
CA SER A 133 3.79 8.45 -34.06
C SER A 133 3.25 7.04 -34.36
N ASP A 134 2.85 6.80 -35.61
CA ASP A 134 2.27 5.52 -36.01
C ASP A 134 3.37 4.48 -36.29
N ASP A 135 3.52 3.51 -35.39
CA ASP A 135 4.39 2.35 -35.52
C ASP A 135 3.62 1.05 -35.20
N GLU A 136 4.23 -0.10 -35.50
CA GLU A 136 3.58 -1.41 -35.31
C GLU A 136 3.19 -1.68 -33.85
N VAL A 137 4.03 -1.24 -32.89
CA VAL A 137 3.82 -1.46 -31.46
C VAL A 137 2.61 -0.66 -30.97
N VAL A 138 2.56 0.62 -31.34
CA VAL A 138 1.46 1.55 -31.04
C VAL A 138 0.16 1.06 -31.65
N ARG A 139 0.17 0.52 -32.88
CA ARG A 139 -1.05 -0.07 -33.49
C ARG A 139 -1.59 -1.24 -32.69
N LYS A 140 -0.70 -2.12 -32.21
CA LYS A 140 -1.08 -3.24 -31.34
C LYS A 140 -1.65 -2.75 -30.01
N ASP A 141 -1.02 -1.74 -29.41
CA ASP A 141 -1.49 -1.16 -28.14
C ASP A 141 -2.82 -0.43 -28.30
N ILE A 142 -3.03 0.28 -29.42
CA ILE A 142 -4.32 0.87 -29.80
C ILE A 142 -5.40 -0.21 -29.92
N ALA A 143 -5.11 -1.31 -30.63
CA ALA A 143 -6.05 -2.41 -30.79
C ALA A 143 -6.40 -3.05 -29.44
N HIS A 144 -5.40 -3.23 -28.57
CA HIS A 144 -5.61 -3.78 -27.23
C HIS A 144 -6.47 -2.86 -26.36
N LEU A 145 -6.14 -1.57 -26.28
CA LEU A 145 -6.88 -0.60 -25.46
C LEU A 145 -8.31 -0.41 -25.96
N LYS A 146 -8.50 -0.38 -27.29
CA LYS A 146 -9.83 -0.34 -27.89
C LYS A 146 -10.67 -1.56 -27.49
N GLU A 147 -10.11 -2.76 -27.51
CA GLU A 147 -10.82 -3.97 -27.08
C GLU A 147 -11.19 -3.90 -25.59
N GLU A 148 -10.31 -3.39 -24.72
CA GLU A 148 -10.65 -3.16 -23.30
C GLU A 148 -11.83 -2.19 -23.15
N LEU A 149 -11.85 -1.07 -23.91
CA LEU A 149 -12.96 -0.11 -23.91
C LEU A 149 -14.25 -0.71 -24.47
N ASP A 150 -14.16 -1.54 -25.52
CA ASP A 150 -15.30 -2.27 -26.10
C ASP A 150 -15.89 -3.27 -25.10
N GLN A 151 -15.05 -3.91 -24.26
CA GLN A 151 -15.50 -4.77 -23.18
C GLN A 151 -16.17 -3.98 -22.06
N MET A 152 -15.60 -2.84 -21.65
CA MET A 152 -16.19 -1.97 -20.65
C MET A 152 -17.57 -1.44 -21.09
N ALA A 153 -17.72 -1.08 -22.38
CA ALA A 153 -18.98 -0.63 -22.96
C ALA A 153 -20.09 -1.70 -22.92
N LYS A 154 -19.74 -2.99 -22.89
CA LYS A 154 -20.71 -4.09 -22.70
C LYS A 154 -21.20 -4.18 -21.26
N THR A 155 -20.37 -3.80 -20.29
CA THR A 155 -20.70 -3.87 -18.86
C THR A 155 -21.40 -2.61 -18.36
N ARG A 156 -20.99 -1.43 -18.85
CA ARG A 156 -21.50 -0.13 -18.40
C ARG A 156 -21.54 0.90 -19.51
N LYS A 157 -22.25 2.00 -19.27
CA LYS A 157 -22.12 3.21 -20.09
C LYS A 157 -20.76 3.87 -19.82
N LEU A 158 -20.03 4.19 -20.89
CA LEU A 158 -18.78 4.92 -20.81
C LEU A 158 -19.03 6.43 -20.58
N SER A 159 -18.06 7.11 -19.98
CA SER A 159 -18.09 8.57 -19.88
C SER A 159 -17.93 9.20 -21.28
N PRO A 160 -18.38 10.44 -21.50
CA PRO A 160 -18.21 11.12 -22.78
C PRO A 160 -16.75 11.18 -23.26
N GLU A 161 -15.81 11.34 -22.33
CA GLU A 161 -14.38 11.38 -22.62
C GLU A 161 -13.84 10.01 -23.08
N LEU A 162 -14.25 8.93 -22.41
CA LEU A 162 -13.86 7.57 -22.82
C LEU A 162 -14.44 7.19 -24.18
N GLU A 163 -15.68 7.60 -24.49
CA GLU A 163 -16.24 7.40 -25.83
C GLU A 163 -15.48 8.20 -26.89
N ALA A 164 -15.07 9.44 -26.59
CA ALA A 164 -14.26 10.24 -27.50
C ALA A 164 -12.91 9.58 -27.79
N ILE A 165 -12.22 9.08 -26.76
CA ILE A 165 -10.97 8.34 -26.90
C ILE A 165 -11.18 7.06 -27.73
N ARG A 166 -12.21 6.27 -27.42
CA ARG A 166 -12.56 5.05 -28.17
C ARG A 166 -12.79 5.34 -29.66
N ALA A 167 -13.48 6.44 -29.99
CA ALA A 167 -13.72 6.86 -31.36
C ALA A 167 -12.41 7.26 -32.07
N GLN A 168 -11.54 8.02 -31.40
CA GLN A 168 -10.24 8.41 -31.92
C GLN A 168 -9.33 7.20 -32.18
N LEU A 169 -9.25 6.26 -31.24
CA LEU A 169 -8.51 5.00 -31.39
C LEU A 169 -9.03 4.18 -32.56
N SER A 170 -10.36 4.13 -32.74
CA SER A 170 -11.00 3.42 -33.86
C SER A 170 -10.64 4.05 -35.20
N ALA A 171 -10.72 5.37 -35.32
CA ALA A 171 -10.33 6.10 -36.53
C ALA A 171 -8.86 5.86 -36.88
N ARG A 172 -7.98 5.90 -35.87
CA ARG A 172 -6.55 5.69 -36.04
C ARG A 172 -6.20 4.25 -36.44
N SER A 173 -6.88 3.25 -35.87
CA SER A 173 -6.70 1.84 -36.27
C SER A 173 -7.07 1.58 -37.73
N GLN A 174 -8.01 2.35 -38.29
CA GLN A 174 -8.45 2.22 -39.69
C GLN A 174 -7.56 3.03 -40.65
N GLY A 175 -7.07 4.20 -40.22
CA GLY A 175 -6.23 5.09 -41.03
C GLY A 175 -4.83 4.56 -41.35
N GLY A 176 -4.28 3.65 -40.53
CA GLY A 176 -2.98 3.03 -40.77
C GLY A 176 -2.99 1.85 -41.76
N ALA A 177 -4.17 1.45 -42.25
CA ALA A 177 -4.36 0.33 -43.19
C ALA A 177 -4.38 0.76 -44.68
N ALA A 178 -4.13 2.04 -44.97
CA ALA A 178 -3.98 2.61 -46.31
C ALA A 178 -2.51 2.93 -46.60
#